data_AF-F2UM64-F1
#
_entry.id   AF-F2UM64-F1
#
_cell.length_a   1.000
_cell.length_b   1.000
_cell.length_c   1.000
_cell.angle_alpha   90.00
_cell.angle_beta   90.00
_cell.angle_gamma   90.00
#
_symmetry.space_group_name_H-M   'P 1'
#
loop_
_entity.id
_entity.type
_entity.pdbx_description
1 polymer ?
#
loop_
_entity_poly.entity_id
_entity_poly.type
_entity_poly.pdbx_seq_one_letter_code
_entity_poly.pdbx_strand_id
1 'polypeptide(L)'
;MDVGNPDLSVDDRMSPGSDIVSNPCLKCMYCCGMLIPKVRGIPADAKLLSLEEQNQLLAPLQGAWKLRPLESGRQHTIMYTDIYVEGPKVIMSGGMHNRTRHVDGRRVTAAVANRTQVMYIKYWRGSDGVLYIDRMGSIVESFDQLKNELRINNALGISFMWYRENTVTSQPVVAVQPSISDELEKLVALLKGGHITQEEYDEAKQKVLAH
;
A
#
# COMPACT_ATOMS: atom_id res chain seq x y z
N MET A 1 -28.53 47.66 -21.16
CA MET A 1 -29.13 46.47 -20.55
C MET A 1 -28.24 46.12 -19.37
N ASP A 2 -28.59 46.68 -18.21
CA ASP A 2 -27.90 46.47 -16.94
C ASP A 2 -28.30 45.11 -16.38
N VAL A 3 -27.31 44.27 -16.08
CA VAL A 3 -27.53 42.96 -15.46
C VAL A 3 -27.11 43.09 -14.00
N GLY A 4 -28.12 43.15 -13.13
CA GLY A 4 -27.97 43.34 -11.69
C GLY A 4 -27.18 42.21 -11.02
N ASN A 5 -26.34 42.63 -10.07
CA ASN A 5 -25.53 41.77 -9.23
C ASN A 5 -26.37 41.34 -8.00
N PRO A 6 -26.57 40.04 -7.73
CA PRO A 6 -27.31 39.62 -6.55
C PRO A 6 -26.45 39.75 -5.30
N ASP A 7 -26.95 40.59 -4.40
CA ASP A 7 -26.46 40.88 -3.06
C ASP A 7 -26.49 39.60 -2.18
N LEU A 8 -25.31 39.02 -1.95
CA LEU A 8 -25.10 37.90 -1.02
C LEU A 8 -24.84 38.45 0.37
N SER A 9 -25.91 38.81 1.07
CA SER A 9 -25.88 39.04 2.51
C SER A 9 -25.80 37.69 3.23
N VAL A 10 -24.60 37.32 3.64
CA VAL A 10 -24.35 36.19 4.54
C VAL A 10 -24.62 36.68 5.96
N ASP A 11 -25.79 36.33 6.49
CA ASP A 11 -26.15 36.54 7.89
C ASP A 11 -25.28 35.66 8.80
N ASP A 12 -24.26 36.28 9.39
CA ASP A 12 -23.33 35.70 10.34
C ASP A 12 -23.93 35.75 11.75
N ARG A 13 -24.80 34.77 12.07
CA ARG A 13 -25.31 34.54 13.43
C ARG A 13 -24.84 33.21 13.98
N MET A 14 -23.58 33.14 14.37
CA MET A 14 -23.09 32.13 15.30
C MET A 14 -23.70 32.38 16.69
N SER A 15 -24.70 31.58 17.06
CA SER A 15 -25.17 31.48 18.43
C SER A 15 -24.26 30.54 19.24
N PRO A 16 -23.74 30.94 20.41
CA PRO A 16 -23.00 30.05 21.29
C PRO A 16 -23.98 29.22 22.13
N GLY A 17 -24.61 28.22 21.51
CA GLY A 17 -25.39 27.19 22.20
C GLY A 17 -24.47 26.09 22.71
N SER A 18 -23.94 26.26 23.92
CA SER A 18 -23.13 25.25 24.62
C SER A 18 -24.03 24.25 25.35
N ASP A 19 -24.86 23.54 24.60
CA ASP A 19 -25.54 22.34 25.12
C ASP A 19 -24.57 21.16 24.99
N ILE A 20 -23.82 20.91 26.06
CA ILE A 20 -23.11 19.66 26.29
C ILE A 20 -24.19 18.58 26.45
N VAL A 21 -24.68 18.05 25.33
CA VAL A 21 -25.50 16.84 25.31
C VAL A 21 -24.59 15.71 25.78
N SER A 22 -24.65 15.43 27.08
CA SER A 22 -23.99 14.31 27.73
C SER A 22 -24.48 13.02 27.08
N ASN A 23 -23.76 12.56 26.06
CA ASN A 23 -24.14 11.43 25.21
C ASN A 23 -24.14 10.14 26.06
N PRO A 24 -25.31 9.62 26.49
CA PRO A 24 -25.39 8.56 27.49
C PRO A 24 -25.00 7.17 26.93
N CYS A 25 -24.66 7.08 25.64
CA CYS A 25 -24.35 5.81 24.97
C CYS A 25 -22.88 5.39 25.00
N LEU A 26 -21.92 6.25 25.39
CA LEU A 26 -20.51 5.82 25.48
C LEU A 26 -20.25 4.83 26.64
N LYS A 27 -21.06 4.88 27.70
CA LYS A 27 -20.98 3.92 28.82
C LYS A 27 -21.59 2.54 28.49
N CYS A 28 -22.45 2.44 27.48
CA CYS A 28 -23.09 1.16 27.11
C CYS A 28 -22.21 0.29 26.20
N MET A 29 -21.23 0.88 25.50
CA MET A 29 -20.32 0.14 24.61
C MET A 29 -19.49 -0.92 25.36
N TYR A 30 -19.14 -0.66 26.62
CA TYR A 30 -18.41 -1.62 27.48
C TYR A 30 -19.32 -2.66 28.15
N CYS A 31 -20.64 -2.40 28.25
CA CYS A 31 -21.57 -3.30 28.93
C CYS A 31 -22.08 -4.44 28.02
N CYS A 32 -22.09 -4.24 26.69
CA CYS A 32 -22.64 -5.19 25.73
C CYS A 32 -21.64 -6.22 25.18
N GLY A 33 -20.44 -6.36 25.76
CA GLY A 33 -19.50 -7.43 25.40
C GLY A 33 -19.08 -7.48 23.93
N MET A 34 -19.15 -6.34 23.21
CA MET A 34 -18.64 -6.28 21.83
C MET A 34 -17.13 -6.48 21.89
N LEU A 35 -16.69 -7.69 21.52
CA LEU A 35 -15.29 -8.04 21.37
C LEU A 35 -14.70 -7.16 20.27
N ILE A 36 -14.10 -6.03 20.64
CA ILE A 36 -13.31 -5.22 19.72
C ILE A 36 -12.17 -6.12 19.24
N PRO A 37 -12.03 -6.35 17.93
CA PRO A 37 -10.98 -7.21 17.43
C PRO A 37 -9.63 -6.62 17.83
N LYS A 38 -8.75 -7.47 18.37
CA LYS A 38 -7.41 -7.04 18.77
C LYS A 38 -6.63 -6.66 17.51
N VAL A 39 -6.33 -5.37 17.38
CA VAL A 39 -5.45 -4.83 16.34
C VAL A 39 -4.00 -4.96 16.83
N ARG A 40 -3.08 -5.45 15.99
CA ARG A 40 -1.67 -5.64 16.33
C ARG A 40 -1.00 -4.34 16.76
N GLY A 41 -1.22 -3.25 16.01
CA GLY A 41 -0.48 -2.01 16.16
C GLY A 41 0.97 -2.12 15.68
N ILE A 42 1.66 -0.98 15.65
CA ILE A 42 3.11 -0.91 15.48
C ILE A 42 3.74 -0.79 16.88
N PRO A 43 4.81 -1.53 17.19
CA PRO A 43 5.47 -1.40 18.49
C PRO A 43 6.17 -0.03 18.62
N ALA A 44 6.31 0.46 19.85
CA ALA A 44 6.74 1.84 20.11
C ALA A 44 8.18 2.14 19.67
N ASP A 45 9.02 1.11 19.52
CA ASP A 45 10.40 1.19 19.07
C ASP A 45 10.56 1.15 17.53
N ALA A 46 9.49 0.82 16.79
CA ALA A 46 9.58 0.77 15.34
C ALA A 46 9.77 2.16 14.74
N LYS A 47 10.72 2.26 13.82
CA LYS A 47 11.07 3.52 13.17
C LYS A 47 10.51 3.57 11.76
N LEU A 48 9.98 4.74 11.39
CA LEU A 48 9.62 5.02 10.00
C LEU A 48 10.89 4.98 9.16
N LEU A 49 10.86 4.22 8.06
CA LEU A 49 12.00 4.11 7.15
C LEU A 49 12.26 5.43 6.41
N SER A 50 13.50 5.63 5.96
CA SER A 50 13.84 6.80 5.15
C SER A 50 13.04 6.81 3.85
N LEU A 51 12.89 7.98 3.22
CA LEU A 51 12.16 8.09 1.95
C LEU A 51 12.80 7.24 0.85
N GLU A 52 14.13 7.18 0.83
CA GLU A 52 14.90 6.37 -0.11
C GLU A 52 14.61 4.87 0.07
N GLU A 53 14.69 4.36 1.30
CA GLU A 53 14.42 2.95 1.60
C GLU A 53 12.95 2.60 1.31
N GLN A 54 12.01 3.50 1.62
CA GLN A 54 10.60 3.32 1.24
C GLN A 54 10.42 3.21 -0.27
N ASN A 55 11.09 4.07 -1.05
CA ASN A 55 11.00 4.03 -2.52
C ASN A 55 11.62 2.75 -3.08
N GLN A 56 12.74 2.27 -2.54
CA GLN A 56 13.34 0.99 -2.94
C GLN A 56 12.40 -0.20 -2.69
N LEU A 57 11.67 -0.20 -1.57
CA LEU A 57 10.67 -1.23 -1.25
C LEU A 57 9.39 -1.11 -2.11
N LEU A 58 8.98 0.10 -2.48
CA LEU A 58 7.79 0.35 -3.31
C LEU A 58 8.02 0.10 -4.80
N ALA A 59 9.23 0.31 -5.30
CA ALA A 59 9.57 0.17 -6.72
C ALA A 59 9.12 -1.18 -7.33
N PRO A 60 9.43 -2.35 -6.73
CA PRO A 60 8.98 -3.63 -7.28
C PRO A 60 7.47 -3.86 -7.12
N LEU A 61 6.77 -3.09 -6.29
CA LEU A 61 5.33 -3.23 -6.06
C LEU A 61 4.47 -2.47 -7.08
N GLN A 62 5.04 -1.59 -7.91
CA GLN A 62 4.28 -0.75 -8.83
C GLN A 62 3.44 -1.55 -9.84
N GLY A 63 2.22 -1.10 -10.14
CA GLY A 63 1.34 -1.71 -11.14
C GLY A 63 0.27 -2.64 -10.55
N ALA A 64 -0.23 -3.56 -11.40
CA ALA A 64 -1.38 -4.40 -11.09
C ALA A 64 -1.00 -5.70 -10.36
N TRP A 65 -1.84 -6.08 -9.41
CA TRP A 65 -1.73 -7.29 -8.58
C TRP A 65 -3.11 -7.91 -8.35
N LYS A 66 -3.13 -9.21 -8.09
CA LYS A 66 -4.28 -9.96 -7.59
C LYS A 66 -4.10 -10.24 -6.12
N LEU A 67 -5.21 -10.31 -5.40
CA LEU A 67 -5.25 -10.59 -3.96
C LEU A 67 -5.86 -11.98 -3.73
N ARG A 68 -5.16 -12.84 -2.97
CA ARG A 68 -5.67 -14.15 -2.54
C ARG A 68 -5.55 -14.34 -1.02
N PRO A 69 -6.62 -14.75 -0.30
CA PRO A 69 -6.50 -15.19 1.09
C PRO A 69 -5.64 -16.45 1.20
N LEU A 70 -4.77 -16.51 2.20
CA LEU A 70 -3.94 -17.71 2.46
C LEU A 70 -4.59 -18.68 3.45
N GLU A 71 -5.43 -18.19 4.36
CA GLU A 71 -6.15 -19.03 5.32
C GLU A 71 -7.55 -19.40 4.82
N SER A 72 -7.82 -20.70 4.70
CA SER A 72 -9.09 -21.25 4.21
C SER A 72 -10.17 -21.37 5.30
N GLY A 73 -9.85 -21.12 6.57
CA GLY A 73 -10.77 -21.34 7.70
C GLY A 73 -11.76 -20.21 7.96
N ARG A 74 -11.49 -19.00 7.47
CA ARG A 74 -12.38 -17.83 7.61
C ARG A 74 -12.62 -17.22 6.23
N GLN A 75 -13.33 -17.96 5.37
CA GLN A 75 -13.55 -17.65 3.94
C GLN A 75 -14.32 -16.34 3.64
N HIS A 76 -14.50 -15.43 4.61
CA HIS A 76 -15.41 -14.28 4.48
C HIS A 76 -14.79 -12.91 4.76
N THR A 77 -13.50 -12.81 5.08
CA THR A 77 -12.92 -11.52 5.48
C THR A 77 -12.24 -10.75 4.36
N ILE A 78 -11.85 -11.40 3.26
CA ILE A 78 -11.20 -10.71 2.16
C ILE A 78 -12.23 -10.39 1.09
N MET A 79 -12.56 -9.10 1.01
CA MET A 79 -13.56 -8.59 0.08
C MET A 79 -12.99 -8.29 -1.30
N TYR A 80 -11.75 -7.78 -1.38
CA TYR A 80 -11.14 -7.29 -2.62
C TYR A 80 -10.36 -8.38 -3.36
N THR A 81 -10.34 -8.29 -4.69
CA THR A 81 -9.66 -9.25 -5.57
C THR A 81 -8.50 -8.62 -6.35
N ASP A 82 -8.54 -7.31 -6.54
CA ASP A 82 -7.63 -6.58 -7.43
C ASP A 82 -6.95 -5.44 -6.66
N ILE A 83 -5.68 -5.23 -6.96
CA ILE A 83 -4.83 -4.21 -6.36
C ILE A 83 -4.06 -3.51 -7.46
N TYR A 84 -3.98 -2.18 -7.37
CA TYR A 84 -3.12 -1.37 -8.22
C TYR A 84 -2.28 -0.43 -7.36
N VAL A 85 -0.97 -0.40 -7.59
CA VAL A 85 -0.01 0.39 -6.83
C VAL A 85 0.58 1.48 -7.71
N GLU A 86 0.51 2.74 -7.24
CA GLU A 86 1.04 3.94 -7.90
C GLU A 86 1.78 4.80 -6.87
N GLY A 87 3.11 4.79 -6.91
CA GLY A 87 3.95 5.34 -5.86
C GLY A 87 3.62 4.69 -4.50
N PRO A 88 3.31 5.47 -3.45
CA PRO A 88 2.88 4.93 -2.15
C PRO A 88 1.38 4.62 -2.09
N LYS A 89 0.60 4.93 -3.14
CA LYS A 89 -0.85 4.77 -3.16
C LYS A 89 -1.22 3.37 -3.61
N VAL A 90 -2.09 2.71 -2.84
CA VAL A 90 -2.66 1.41 -3.14
C VAL A 90 -4.15 1.57 -3.37
N ILE A 91 -4.62 1.08 -4.50
CA ILE A 91 -6.02 1.10 -4.91
C ILE A 91 -6.51 -0.35 -4.90
N MET A 92 -7.44 -0.66 -4.02
CA MET A 92 -8.07 -1.98 -3.90
C MET A 92 -9.46 -1.94 -4.54
N SER A 93 -9.74 -2.92 -5.40
CA SER A 93 -11.01 -3.00 -6.13
C SER A 93 -11.44 -4.46 -6.36
N GLY A 94 -12.59 -4.63 -7.02
CA GLY A 94 -13.14 -5.93 -7.33
C GLY A 94 -13.73 -6.66 -6.13
N GLY A 95 -14.10 -7.92 -6.35
CA GLY A 95 -14.78 -8.78 -5.39
C GLY A 95 -16.18 -8.31 -4.98
N MET A 96 -16.80 -9.07 -4.07
CA MET A 96 -18.16 -8.84 -3.59
C MET A 96 -18.24 -9.03 -2.08
N HIS A 97 -19.16 -8.33 -1.43
CA HIS A 97 -19.54 -8.56 -0.05
C HIS A 97 -21.03 -8.78 0.10
N ASN A 98 -21.43 -9.45 1.17
CA ASN A 98 -22.82 -9.60 1.53
C ASN A 98 -23.32 -8.35 2.25
N ARG A 99 -24.36 -7.71 1.72
CA ARG A 99 -25.07 -6.63 2.39
C ARG A 99 -26.43 -7.11 2.84
N THR A 100 -26.71 -7.00 4.12
CA THR A 100 -28.00 -7.33 4.70
C THR A 100 -28.86 -6.07 4.82
N ARG A 101 -30.09 -6.14 4.31
CA ARG A 101 -31.10 -5.07 4.38
C ARG A 101 -32.45 -5.65 4.84
N HIS A 102 -33.29 -4.81 5.43
CA HIS A 102 -34.67 -5.19 5.74
C HIS A 102 -35.59 -4.72 4.61
N VAL A 103 -36.39 -5.65 4.07
CA VAL A 103 -37.40 -5.38 3.04
C VAL A 103 -38.70 -6.03 3.52
N ASP A 104 -39.76 -5.25 3.67
CA ASP A 104 -41.07 -5.69 4.17
C ASP A 104 -40.99 -6.49 5.48
N GLY A 105 -40.19 -6.00 6.43
CA GLY A 105 -39.97 -6.65 7.73
C GLY A 105 -39.09 -7.90 7.70
N ARG A 106 -38.59 -8.32 6.52
CA ARG A 106 -37.73 -9.49 6.36
C ARG A 106 -36.28 -9.10 6.13
N ARG A 107 -35.35 -9.86 6.74
CA ARG A 107 -33.91 -9.68 6.56
C ARG A 107 -33.45 -10.37 5.27
N VAL A 108 -33.02 -9.60 4.29
CA VAL A 108 -32.54 -10.08 2.98
C VAL A 108 -31.05 -9.79 2.87
N THR A 109 -30.27 -10.81 2.52
CA THR A 109 -28.83 -10.69 2.25
C THR A 109 -28.59 -10.86 0.77
N ALA A 110 -27.88 -9.91 0.16
CA ALA A 110 -27.49 -9.97 -1.24
C ALA A 110 -26.00 -9.68 -1.40
N ALA A 111 -25.37 -10.33 -2.38
CA ALA A 111 -24.01 -10.00 -2.79
C ALA A 111 -24.01 -8.64 -3.52
N VAL A 112 -23.10 -7.76 -3.14
CA VAL A 112 -22.92 -6.42 -3.71
C VAL A 112 -21.44 -6.23 -4.02
N ALA A 113 -21.13 -5.65 -5.18
CA ALA A 113 -19.75 -5.32 -5.54
C ALA A 113 -19.14 -4.36 -4.50
N ASN A 114 -17.84 -4.54 -4.20
CA ASN A 114 -17.16 -3.61 -3.30
C ASN A 114 -16.97 -2.25 -3.96
N ARG A 115 -16.96 -1.21 -3.14
CA ARG A 115 -16.48 0.10 -3.55
C ARG A 115 -14.95 0.09 -3.52
N THR A 116 -14.33 0.72 -4.52
CA THR A 116 -12.89 0.95 -4.55
C THR A 116 -12.43 1.62 -3.26
N GLN A 117 -11.37 1.10 -2.67
CA GLN A 117 -10.74 1.65 -1.48
C GLN A 117 -9.32 2.11 -1.81
N VAL A 118 -8.94 3.28 -1.31
CA VAL A 118 -7.59 3.83 -1.47
C VAL A 118 -6.91 3.83 -0.10
N MET A 119 -5.67 3.36 -0.07
CA MET A 119 -4.81 3.44 1.10
C MET A 119 -3.39 3.86 0.71
N TYR A 120 -2.58 4.22 1.69
CA TYR A 120 -1.19 4.64 1.47
C TYR A 120 -0.25 3.74 2.25
N ILE A 121 0.73 3.16 1.56
CA ILE A 121 1.81 2.38 2.18
C ILE A 121 2.81 3.36 2.79
N LYS A 122 3.24 3.04 4.00
CA LYS A 122 4.42 3.60 4.65
C LYS A 122 5.10 2.47 5.38
N TYR A 123 6.43 2.43 5.36
CA TYR A 123 7.15 1.33 5.97
C TYR A 123 7.74 1.72 7.32
N TRP A 124 7.52 0.88 8.33
CA TRP A 124 8.23 0.95 9.60
C TRP A 124 9.03 -0.34 9.82
N ARG A 125 10.16 -0.23 10.52
CA ARG A 125 10.97 -1.39 10.90
C ARG A 125 11.12 -1.42 12.41
N GLY A 126 10.70 -2.53 13.02
CA GLY A 126 10.91 -2.81 14.44
C GLY A 126 12.38 -3.10 14.75
N SER A 127 12.78 -3.03 16.03
CA SER A 127 14.13 -3.45 16.44
C SER A 127 14.40 -4.94 16.20
N ASP A 128 13.33 -5.74 16.10
CA ASP A 128 13.32 -7.16 15.72
C ASP A 128 13.46 -7.39 14.20
N GLY A 129 13.53 -6.32 13.40
CA GLY A 129 13.64 -6.38 11.94
C GLY A 129 12.31 -6.57 11.20
N VAL A 130 11.18 -6.70 11.91
CA VAL A 130 9.85 -6.86 11.29
C VAL A 130 9.49 -5.61 10.50
N LEU A 131 9.04 -5.81 9.25
CA LEU A 131 8.64 -4.75 8.34
C LEU A 131 7.13 -4.56 8.35
N TYR A 132 6.68 -3.41 8.85
CA TYR A 132 5.28 -3.00 8.88
C TYR A 132 4.94 -2.13 7.67
N ILE A 133 3.76 -2.29 7.07
CA ILE A 133 3.36 -1.60 5.82
C ILE A 133 2.29 -0.53 6.00
N ASP A 134 1.70 -0.44 7.19
CA ASP A 134 0.70 0.56 7.57
C ASP A 134 0.74 0.83 9.08
N ARG A 135 0.10 1.92 9.52
CA ARG A 135 0.02 2.32 10.94
C ARG A 135 -0.80 1.38 11.81
N MET A 136 -1.59 0.49 11.22
CA MET A 136 -2.42 -0.45 11.96
C MET A 136 -1.61 -1.66 12.43
N GLY A 137 -0.43 -1.89 11.84
CA GLY A 137 0.45 -2.99 12.20
C GLY A 137 0.35 -4.18 11.25
N SER A 138 -0.04 -3.98 9.99
CA SER A 138 0.11 -5.03 8.98
C SER A 138 1.59 -5.26 8.69
N ILE A 139 2.00 -6.53 8.57
CA ILE A 139 3.41 -6.93 8.39
C ILE A 139 3.63 -7.59 7.03
N VAL A 140 4.81 -7.37 6.43
CA VAL A 140 5.30 -8.18 5.31
C VAL A 140 5.89 -9.47 5.87
N GLU A 141 5.30 -10.61 5.53
CA GLU A 141 5.81 -11.92 5.95
C GLU A 141 6.94 -12.40 5.01
N SER A 142 6.76 -12.21 3.70
CA SER A 142 7.76 -12.59 2.70
C SER A 142 7.51 -11.87 1.38
N PHE A 143 8.56 -11.59 0.62
CA PHE A 143 8.46 -11.08 -0.74
C PHE A 143 9.36 -11.87 -1.69
N ASP A 144 8.76 -12.70 -2.54
CA ASP A 144 9.44 -13.44 -3.61
C ASP A 144 9.27 -12.67 -4.92
N GLN A 145 10.26 -11.84 -5.24
CA GLN A 145 10.24 -11.02 -6.46
C GLN A 145 10.28 -11.87 -7.73
N LEU A 146 10.96 -13.02 -7.71
CA LEU A 146 11.06 -13.90 -8.88
C LEU A 146 9.71 -14.54 -9.21
N LYS A 147 8.92 -14.87 -8.19
CA LYS A 147 7.56 -15.39 -8.36
C LYS A 147 6.49 -14.31 -8.46
N ASN A 148 6.86 -13.04 -8.28
CA ASN A 148 5.91 -11.94 -8.11
C ASN A 148 4.87 -12.23 -7.02
N GLU A 149 5.31 -12.67 -5.84
CA GLU A 149 4.45 -13.02 -4.70
C GLU A 149 4.85 -12.24 -3.45
N LEU A 150 3.93 -11.47 -2.88
CA LEU A 150 4.09 -10.74 -1.63
C LEU A 150 3.08 -11.26 -0.60
N ARG A 151 3.56 -11.79 0.52
CA ARG A 151 2.72 -12.26 1.62
C ARG A 151 2.64 -11.21 2.71
N ILE A 152 1.42 -10.90 3.13
CA ILE A 152 1.11 -9.89 4.13
C ILE A 152 0.20 -10.51 5.18
N ASN A 153 0.49 -10.26 6.44
CA ASN A 153 -0.44 -10.52 7.54
C ASN A 153 -0.93 -9.20 8.10
N ASN A 154 -2.22 -8.90 7.89
CA ASN A 154 -2.75 -7.61 8.29
C ASN A 154 -2.79 -7.43 9.81
N ALA A 155 -3.12 -6.23 10.23
CA ALA A 155 -3.25 -5.88 11.64
C ALA A 155 -4.24 -6.73 12.46
N LEU A 156 -5.13 -7.49 11.80
CA LEU A 156 -6.12 -8.38 12.43
C LEU A 156 -5.66 -9.85 12.48
N GLY A 157 -4.44 -10.15 12.04
CA GLY A 157 -3.91 -11.52 12.01
C GLY A 157 -4.28 -12.30 10.76
N ILE A 158 -4.86 -11.67 9.73
CA ILE A 158 -5.32 -12.36 8.52
C ILE A 158 -4.22 -12.31 7.45
N SER A 159 -3.73 -13.48 7.04
CA SER A 159 -2.74 -13.59 5.97
C SER A 159 -3.37 -13.62 4.57
N PHE A 160 -2.80 -12.83 3.68
CA PHE A 160 -3.11 -12.83 2.26
C PHE A 160 -1.85 -12.64 1.41
N MET A 161 -1.98 -13.00 0.14
CA MET A 161 -0.94 -12.90 -0.84
C MET A 161 -1.37 -11.96 -1.95
N TRP A 162 -0.51 -10.99 -2.26
CA TRP A 162 -0.55 -10.28 -3.51
C TRP A 162 0.29 -11.08 -4.49
N TYR A 163 -0.27 -11.37 -5.66
CA TYR A 163 0.46 -12.05 -6.71
C TYR A 163 0.18 -11.40 -8.06
N ARG A 164 1.15 -11.45 -8.97
CA ARG A 164 0.86 -11.18 -10.37
C ARG A 164 0.48 -12.49 -11.01
N GLU A 165 -0.60 -12.49 -11.77
CA GLU A 165 -0.77 -13.56 -12.74
C GLU A 165 0.44 -13.44 -13.66
N ASN A 166 1.32 -14.45 -13.65
CA ASN A 166 2.35 -14.58 -14.66
C ASN A 166 1.60 -14.80 -15.97
N THR A 167 1.12 -13.71 -16.57
CA THR A 167 0.79 -13.70 -17.96
C THR A 167 2.07 -14.15 -18.62
N VAL A 168 2.06 -15.36 -19.17
CA VAL A 168 3.13 -15.94 -20.00
C VAL A 168 3.25 -15.14 -21.32
N THR A 169 3.01 -13.84 -21.25
CA THR A 169 3.57 -12.86 -22.15
C THR A 169 5.00 -12.72 -21.70
N SER A 170 5.84 -13.58 -22.26
CA SER A 170 7.24 -13.31 -22.57
C SER A 170 7.35 -11.94 -23.24
N GLN A 171 7.19 -10.87 -22.45
CA GLN A 171 7.91 -9.66 -22.76
C GLN A 171 9.38 -10.04 -22.60
N PRO A 172 10.23 -9.81 -23.61
CA PRO A 172 11.66 -9.97 -23.42
C PRO A 172 11.99 -9.19 -22.16
N VAL A 173 12.72 -9.82 -21.24
CA VAL A 173 13.37 -9.09 -20.16
C VAL A 173 14.07 -7.95 -20.88
N VAL A 174 13.52 -6.74 -20.80
CA VAL A 174 14.24 -5.55 -21.18
C VAL A 174 15.32 -5.56 -20.14
N ALA A 175 16.48 -6.12 -20.52
CA ALA A 175 17.66 -6.08 -19.71
C ALA A 175 17.72 -4.64 -19.25
N VAL A 176 17.58 -4.42 -17.94
CA VAL A 176 17.70 -3.09 -17.36
C VAL A 176 19.12 -2.71 -17.74
N GLN A 177 19.25 -1.95 -18.84
CA GLN A 177 20.54 -1.48 -19.26
C GLN A 177 21.00 -0.62 -18.10
N PRO A 178 22.13 -0.96 -17.46
CA PRO A 178 22.68 -0.11 -16.42
C PRO A 178 22.77 1.30 -16.98
N SER A 179 22.41 2.30 -16.17
CA SER A 179 22.50 3.66 -16.64
C SER A 179 23.97 3.97 -16.98
N ILE A 180 24.21 4.85 -17.95
CA ILE A 180 25.59 5.25 -18.33
C ILE A 180 26.39 5.69 -17.10
N SER A 181 25.75 6.32 -16.09
CA SER A 181 26.43 6.68 -14.84
C SER A 181 26.87 5.46 -14.04
N ASP A 182 26.04 4.41 -13.94
CA ASP A 182 26.38 3.20 -13.18
C ASP A 182 27.55 2.44 -13.81
N GLU A 183 27.63 2.41 -15.14
CA GLU A 183 28.76 1.79 -15.85
C GLU A 183 30.05 2.59 -15.66
N LEU A 184 29.99 3.93 -15.75
CA LEU A 184 31.14 4.79 -15.52
C LEU A 184 31.67 4.69 -14.09
N GLU A 185 30.79 4.62 -13.09
CA GLU A 185 31.19 4.44 -11.69
C GLU A 185 31.91 3.10 -11.46
N LYS A 186 31.42 2.01 -12.07
CA LYS A 186 32.10 0.71 -12.03
C LYS A 186 33.49 0.76 -12.65
N LEU A 187 33.65 1.42 -13.79
CA LEU A 187 34.96 1.58 -14.44
C LEU A 187 35.94 2.34 -13.55
N VAL A 188 35.48 3.41 -12.88
CA VAL A 188 36.31 4.17 -11.93
C VAL A 188 36.71 3.31 -10.72
N ALA A 189 35.80 2.47 -10.22
CA ALA A 189 36.10 1.56 -9.11
C ALA A 189 37.18 0.52 -9.49
N LEU A 190 37.10 -0.04 -10.70
CA LEU A 190 38.09 -1.00 -11.21
C LEU A 190 39.48 -0.36 -11.39
N LEU A 191 39.54 0.87 -11.92
CA LEU A 191 40.78 1.62 -12.08
C LEU A 191 41.44 1.90 -10.73
N LYS A 192 40.65 2.35 -9.73
CA LYS A 192 41.16 2.61 -8.37
C LYS A 192 41.63 1.33 -7.66
N GLY A 193 41.02 0.19 -7.97
CA GLY A 193 41.43 -1.12 -7.45
C GLY A 193 42.68 -1.70 -8.13
N GLY A 194 43.20 -1.06 -9.19
CA GLY A 194 44.31 -1.60 -9.98
C GLY A 194 43.94 -2.85 -10.77
N HIS A 195 42.65 -3.09 -11.01
CA HIS A 195 42.16 -4.23 -11.80
C HIS A 195 42.26 -3.99 -13.29
N ILE A 196 42.32 -2.72 -13.70
CA ILE A 196 42.51 -2.27 -15.07
C ILE A 196 43.54 -1.14 -15.08
N THR A 197 44.22 -1.00 -16.21
CA THR A 197 45.13 0.11 -16.48
C THR A 197 44.36 1.37 -16.91
N GLN A 198 45.03 2.52 -16.92
CA GLN A 198 44.44 3.78 -17.37
C GLN A 198 44.01 3.73 -18.85
N GLU A 199 44.80 3.05 -19.69
CA GLU A 199 44.52 2.90 -21.12
C GLU A 199 43.26 2.05 -21.36
N GLU A 200 43.11 0.94 -20.63
CA GLU A 200 41.90 0.10 -20.65
C GLU A 200 40.66 0.84 -20.14
N TYR A 201 40.81 1.70 -19.13
CA TYR A 201 39.73 2.56 -18.64
C TYR A 201 39.26 3.54 -19.71
N ASP A 202 40.18 4.23 -20.40
CA ASP A 202 39.83 5.25 -21.39
C ASP A 202 39.17 4.61 -22.63
N GLU A 203 39.62 3.42 -23.05
CA GLU A 203 38.98 2.65 -24.12
C GLU A 203 37.57 2.19 -23.72
N ALA A 204 37.40 1.63 -22.53
CA ALA A 204 36.09 1.18 -22.05
C ALA A 204 35.11 2.35 -21.88
N LYS A 205 35.59 3.49 -21.38
CA LYS A 205 34.80 4.72 -21.25
C LYS A 205 34.30 5.23 -22.60
N GLN A 206 35.15 5.23 -23.63
CA GLN A 206 34.75 5.59 -25.00
C GLN A 206 33.66 4.65 -25.54
N LYS A 207 33.77 3.34 -25.29
CA LYS A 207 32.74 2.37 -25.70
C LYS A 207 31.39 2.61 -25.02
N VAL A 208 31.39 2.91 -23.73
CA VAL A 208 30.17 3.22 -22.96
C VAL A 208 29.50 4.51 -23.45
N LEU A 209 30.29 5.53 -23.80
CA LEU A 209 29.76 6.82 -24.29
C LEU A 209 29.31 6.79 -25.76
N ALA A 210 29.74 5.78 -26.52
CA ALA A 210 29.37 5.62 -27.94
C ALA A 210 28.04 4.88 -28.13
N HIS A 211 27.47 4.30 -27.07
CA HIS A 211 26.16 3.65 -27.05
C HIS A 211 25.07 4.60 -26.54
#